data_AF-F8FGP1-F1
#
_entry.id   AF-F8FGP1-F1
#
_cell.length_a   1.000
_cell.length_b   1.000
_cell.length_c   1.000
_cell.angle_alpha   90.00
_cell.angle_beta   90.00
_cell.angle_gamma   90.00
#
_symmetry.space_group_name_H-M   'P 1'
#
loop_
_entity.id
_entity.type
_entity.pdbx_description
1 polymer ?
#
loop_
_entity_poly.entity_id
_entity_poly.type
_entity_poly.pdbx_seq_one_letter_code
_entity_poly.pdbx_strand_id
1 'polypeptide(L)'
;MDHVKTITISLYLFVIYYISVHIPALKPLFYPTLGAFSYLFVSRAFAVKDLLKLIAGATTASLLGSCFYFSHAGGVAFLCTSLVTIWMIRKFHLNAPPILAVALIPYFAQPAQWWTAPVSVVSSLTGLVLLLLLMETAAAGASGAIKKLRRGGTPAPEQFNEGA
;
A
#
# COMPACT_ATOMS: atom_id res chain seq x y z
N MET A 1 11.36 14.43 0.36
CA MET A 1 10.15 13.96 -0.35
C MET A 1 9.25 13.11 0.56
N ASP A 2 9.67 12.86 1.80
CA ASP A 2 9.04 11.91 2.71
C ASP A 2 7.81 12.47 3.44
N HIS A 3 7.81 13.76 3.78
CA HIS A 3 6.66 14.39 4.44
C HIS A 3 5.40 14.40 3.57
N VAL A 4 5.53 14.63 2.26
CA VAL A 4 4.39 14.62 1.33
C VAL A 4 3.80 13.21 1.22
N LYS A 5 4.66 12.17 1.07
CA LYS A 5 4.21 10.77 1.06
C LYS A 5 3.46 10.40 2.33
N THR A 6 3.98 10.78 3.50
CA THR A 6 3.34 10.52 4.78
C THR A 6 1.98 11.23 4.89
N ILE A 7 1.89 12.50 4.50
CA ILE A 7 0.62 13.24 4.50
C ILE A 7 -0.40 12.58 3.56
N THR A 8 0.01 12.20 2.35
CA THR A 8 -0.86 11.52 1.39
C THR A 8 -1.37 10.19 1.93
N ILE A 9 -0.49 9.40 2.53
CA ILE A 9 -0.86 8.11 3.12
C ILE A 9 -1.82 8.30 4.30
N SER A 10 -1.55 9.26 5.18
CA SER A 10 -2.45 9.58 6.30
C SER A 10 -3.83 10.03 5.81
N LEU A 11 -3.89 10.83 4.74
CA LEU A 11 -5.15 11.24 4.12
C LEU A 11 -5.89 10.04 3.51
N TYR A 12 -5.17 9.14 2.85
CA TYR A 12 -5.74 7.91 2.31
C TYR A 12 -6.33 7.02 3.40
N LEU A 13 -5.59 6.83 4.50
CA LEU A 13 -6.06 6.09 5.67
C LEU A 13 -7.34 6.73 6.25
N PHE A 14 -7.43 8.05 6.29
CA PHE A 14 -8.64 8.76 6.73
C PHE A 14 -9.85 8.49 5.81
N VAL A 15 -9.67 8.54 4.48
CA VAL A 15 -10.75 8.26 3.52
C VAL A 15 -11.22 6.81 3.63
N ILE A 16 -10.29 5.85 3.70
CA ILE A 16 -10.63 4.44 3.88
C ILE A 16 -11.30 4.19 5.22
N TYR A 17 -10.82 4.82 6.29
CA TYR A 17 -11.43 4.75 7.60
C TYR A 17 -12.90 5.17 7.53
N TYR A 18 -13.17 6.31 6.88
CA TYR A 18 -14.53 6.81 6.69
C TYR A 18 -15.42 5.80 5.96
N ILE A 19 -14.92 5.20 4.87
CA ILE A 19 -15.64 4.14 4.13
C ILE A 19 -15.86 2.90 5.01
N SER A 20 -14.86 2.51 5.80
CA SER A 20 -14.93 1.35 6.69
C SER A 20 -15.91 1.52 7.86
N VAL A 21 -16.27 2.76 8.22
CA VAL A 21 -17.34 3.01 9.21
C VAL A 21 -18.70 2.56 8.65
N HIS A 22 -18.92 2.69 7.34
CA HIS A 22 -20.17 2.29 6.70
C HIS A 22 -20.24 0.80 6.38
N ILE A 23 -19.09 0.11 6.28
CA ILE A 23 -19.02 -1.32 5.98
C ILE A 23 -18.23 -2.07 7.07
N PRO A 24 -18.90 -2.58 8.12
CA PRO A 24 -18.23 -3.16 9.29
C PRO A 24 -17.41 -4.42 8.99
N ALA A 25 -17.77 -5.19 7.96
CA ALA A 25 -17.03 -6.37 7.50
C ALA A 25 -15.60 -6.04 7.03
N LEU A 26 -15.35 -4.78 6.69
CA LEU A 26 -14.06 -4.32 6.19
C LEU A 26 -13.10 -3.87 7.31
N LYS A 27 -13.59 -3.68 8.55
CA LYS A 27 -12.77 -3.18 9.67
C LYS A 27 -11.52 -4.04 9.91
N PRO A 28 -11.61 -5.38 10.06
CA PRO A 28 -10.42 -6.20 10.34
C PRO A 28 -9.43 -6.23 9.16
N LEU A 29 -9.93 -5.99 7.95
CA LEU A 29 -9.20 -5.98 6.70
C LEU A 29 -8.43 -4.67 6.49
N PHE A 30 -8.88 -3.57 7.10
CA PHE A 30 -8.35 -2.25 6.86
C PHE A 30 -7.42 -1.72 7.94
N TYR A 31 -7.72 -1.95 9.22
CA TYR A 31 -6.95 -1.30 10.29
C TYR A 31 -5.51 -1.81 10.42
N PRO A 32 -5.27 -3.09 10.74
CA PRO A 32 -3.90 -3.57 10.98
C PRO A 32 -3.10 -3.74 9.68
N THR A 33 -3.74 -4.26 8.63
CA THR A 33 -3.11 -4.62 7.36
C THR A 33 -2.78 -3.40 6.50
N LEU A 34 -3.73 -2.47 6.31
CA LEU A 34 -3.47 -1.29 5.49
C LEU A 34 -2.53 -0.31 6.19
N GLY A 35 -2.63 -0.19 7.52
CA GLY A 35 -1.63 0.52 8.33
C GLY A 35 -0.22 -0.05 8.13
N ALA A 36 -0.07 -1.38 8.17
CA ALA A 36 1.23 -2.02 7.99
C ALA A 36 1.78 -1.88 6.56
N PHE A 37 0.93 -2.04 5.53
CA PHE A 37 1.34 -1.80 4.14
C PHE A 37 1.74 -0.35 3.90
N SER A 38 0.96 0.59 4.42
CA SER A 38 1.22 2.01 4.22
C SER A 38 2.53 2.45 4.88
N TYR A 39 2.82 1.99 6.10
CA TYR A 39 4.14 2.17 6.73
C TYR A 39 5.28 1.54 5.90
N LEU A 40 5.07 0.34 5.37
CA LEU A 40 6.03 -0.35 4.51
C LEU A 40 6.35 0.50 3.26
N PHE A 41 5.36 1.13 2.64
CA PHE A 41 5.54 2.03 1.47
C PHE A 41 6.16 3.40 1.79
N VAL A 42 6.03 3.90 3.02
CA VAL A 42 6.78 5.08 3.49
C VAL A 42 8.25 4.71 3.67
N SER A 43 8.52 3.60 4.35
CA SER A 43 9.86 3.20 4.80
C SER A 43 10.77 2.65 3.70
N ARG A 44 10.21 2.17 2.58
CA ARG A 44 11.00 1.69 1.44
C ARG A 44 10.53 2.30 0.11
N ALA A 45 11.50 2.64 -0.73
CA ALA A 45 11.28 2.84 -2.15
C ALA A 45 11.15 1.47 -2.82
N PHE A 46 9.95 1.13 -3.30
CA PHE A 46 9.73 -0.12 -4.05
C PHE A 46 9.83 0.14 -5.54
N ALA A 47 10.52 -0.75 -6.25
CA ALA A 47 10.33 -0.83 -7.69
C ALA A 47 8.90 -1.28 -7.98
N VAL A 48 8.32 -0.76 -9.07
CA VAL A 48 6.97 -1.15 -9.53
C VAL A 48 6.81 -2.67 -9.65
N LYS A 49 7.88 -3.38 -10.04
CA LYS A 49 7.91 -4.86 -10.12
C LYS A 49 7.69 -5.53 -8.75
N ASP A 50 8.26 -4.99 -7.68
CA ASP A 50 8.12 -5.54 -6.34
C ASP A 50 6.74 -5.21 -5.75
N LEU A 51 6.18 -4.08 -6.17
CA LEU A 51 4.81 -3.69 -5.84
C LEU A 51 3.78 -4.66 -6.43
N LEU A 52 3.94 -5.02 -7.70
CA LEU A 52 3.13 -6.04 -8.38
C LEU A 52 3.27 -7.42 -7.71
N LYS A 53 4.48 -7.83 -7.35
CA LYS A 53 4.70 -9.08 -6.60
C LYS A 53 4.01 -9.06 -5.24
N LEU A 54 4.03 -7.91 -4.55
CA LEU A 54 3.36 -7.73 -3.26
C LEU A 54 1.85 -7.82 -3.40
N ILE A 55 1.26 -7.15 -4.40
CA ILE A 55 -0.18 -7.25 -4.69
C ILE A 55 -0.54 -8.70 -5.00
N ALA A 56 0.17 -9.33 -5.95
CA ALA A 56 -0.08 -10.73 -6.31
C ALA A 56 0.04 -11.66 -5.10
N GLY A 57 1.09 -11.50 -4.30
CA GLY A 57 1.30 -12.28 -3.08
C GLY A 57 0.19 -12.09 -2.05
N ALA A 58 -0.24 -10.86 -1.80
CA ALA A 58 -1.34 -10.54 -0.89
C ALA A 58 -2.68 -11.12 -1.39
N THR A 59 -2.97 -11.03 -2.69
CA THR A 59 -4.18 -11.59 -3.29
C THR A 59 -4.19 -13.12 -3.22
N THR A 60 -3.10 -13.78 -3.59
CA THR A 60 -2.99 -15.25 -3.51
C THR A 60 -3.06 -15.73 -2.06
N ALA A 61 -2.42 -15.02 -1.13
CA ALA A 61 -2.49 -15.31 0.30
C ALA A 61 -3.93 -15.16 0.85
N SER A 62 -4.64 -14.10 0.45
CA SER A 62 -6.04 -13.90 0.82
C SER A 62 -6.95 -14.98 0.25
N LEU A 63 -6.73 -15.42 -1.00
CA LEU A 63 -7.48 -16.50 -1.62
C LEU A 63 -7.26 -17.83 -0.91
N LEU A 64 -6.01 -18.16 -0.61
CA LEU A 64 -5.64 -19.36 0.16
C LEU A 64 -6.30 -19.33 1.55
N GLY A 65 -6.17 -18.23 2.27
CA GLY A 65 -6.80 -18.06 3.58
C GLY A 65 -8.31 -18.21 3.56
N SER A 66 -8.98 -17.62 2.55
CA SER A 66 -10.43 -17.77 2.37
C SER A 66 -10.83 -19.22 2.07
N CYS A 67 -10.05 -19.92 1.25
CA CYS A 67 -10.29 -21.33 0.88
C CYS A 67 -10.15 -22.27 2.08
N PHE A 68 -9.10 -22.10 2.87
CA PHE A 68 -8.90 -22.86 4.12
C PHE A 68 -9.97 -22.54 5.17
N TYR A 69 -10.35 -21.28 5.32
CA TYR A 69 -11.41 -20.85 6.24
C TYR A 69 -12.75 -21.51 5.91
N PHE A 70 -13.14 -21.54 4.64
CA PHE A 70 -14.41 -22.13 4.22
C PHE A 70 -14.43 -23.66 4.31
N SER A 71 -13.26 -24.29 4.20
CA SER A 71 -13.13 -25.74 4.38
C SER A 71 -13.25 -26.15 5.84
N HIS A 72 -12.61 -25.39 6.75
CA HIS A 72 -12.71 -25.60 8.20
C HIS A 72 -12.47 -24.27 8.93
N ALA A 73 -13.48 -23.72 9.59
CA ALA A 73 -13.35 -22.46 10.36
C ALA A 73 -12.71 -22.65 11.75
N GLY A 74 -11.82 -23.64 11.92
CA GLY A 74 -11.21 -24.02 13.20
C GLY A 74 -9.75 -23.57 13.37
N GLY A 75 -9.23 -23.65 14.60
CA GLY A 75 -7.84 -23.26 14.92
C GLY A 75 -6.77 -24.05 14.14
N VAL A 76 -7.07 -25.29 13.72
CA VAL A 76 -6.16 -26.09 12.89
C VAL A 76 -6.02 -25.49 11.48
N ALA A 77 -7.11 -25.01 10.89
CA ALA A 77 -7.07 -24.37 9.58
C ALA A 77 -6.34 -23.01 9.64
N PHE A 78 -6.47 -22.29 10.75
CA PHE A 78 -5.67 -21.08 11.01
C PHE A 78 -4.16 -21.40 11.03
N LEU A 79 -3.76 -22.46 11.74
CA LEU A 79 -2.37 -22.92 11.78
C LEU A 79 -1.87 -23.32 10.39
N CYS A 80 -2.64 -24.13 9.66
CA CYS A 80 -2.29 -24.54 8.29
C CYS A 80 -2.16 -23.34 7.36
N THR A 81 -3.11 -22.40 7.41
CA THR A 81 -3.06 -21.17 6.61
C THR A 81 -1.80 -20.37 6.92
N SER A 82 -1.45 -20.22 8.20
CA SER A 82 -0.24 -19.53 8.63
C SER A 82 1.03 -20.23 8.11
N LEU A 83 1.14 -21.55 8.30
CA LEU A 83 2.30 -22.33 7.84
C LEU A 83 2.47 -22.28 6.32
N VAL A 84 1.39 -22.49 5.57
CA VAL A 84 1.39 -22.42 4.09
C VAL A 84 1.76 -21.03 3.62
N THR A 85 1.21 -19.99 4.25
CA THR A 85 1.49 -18.60 3.89
C THR A 85 2.93 -18.22 4.21
N ILE A 86 3.46 -18.58 5.38
CA ILE A 86 4.86 -18.36 5.75
C ILE A 86 5.79 -19.09 4.78
N TRP A 87 5.48 -20.35 4.46
CA TRP A 87 6.25 -21.12 3.49
C TRP A 87 6.24 -20.46 2.11
N MET A 88 5.08 -20.00 1.64
CA MET A 88 4.92 -19.26 0.38
C MET A 88 5.73 -17.96 0.40
N ILE A 89 5.63 -17.16 1.46
CA ILE A 89 6.37 -15.91 1.65
C ILE A 89 7.88 -16.16 1.55
N ARG A 90 8.39 -17.20 2.23
CA ARG A 90 9.81 -17.58 2.19
C ARG A 90 10.23 -18.08 0.82
N LYS A 91 9.43 -18.93 0.18
CA LYS A 91 9.75 -19.54 -1.13
C LYS A 91 9.77 -18.50 -2.26
N PHE A 92 8.82 -17.58 -2.26
CA PHE A 92 8.70 -16.56 -3.31
C PHE A 92 9.42 -15.24 -2.96
N HIS A 93 10.16 -15.20 -1.85
CA HIS A 93 10.85 -14.01 -1.34
C HIS A 93 9.93 -12.77 -1.29
N LEU A 94 8.68 -12.97 -0.89
CA LEU A 94 7.69 -11.91 -0.78
C LEU A 94 8.01 -11.10 0.48
N ASN A 95 8.77 -10.00 0.33
CA ASN A 95 9.41 -9.23 1.41
C ASN A 95 8.46 -8.44 2.34
N ALA A 96 7.20 -8.86 2.53
CA ALA A 96 6.20 -8.10 3.27
C ALA A 96 5.53 -8.96 4.36
N PRO A 97 5.88 -8.74 5.66
CA PRO A 97 5.14 -9.27 6.80
C PRO A 97 3.61 -9.05 6.75
N PRO A 98 3.09 -7.94 6.19
CA PRO A 98 1.66 -7.73 6.04
C PRO A 98 0.92 -8.79 5.21
N ILE A 99 1.61 -9.53 4.33
CA ILE A 99 0.98 -10.59 3.51
C ILE A 99 0.43 -11.71 4.39
N LEU A 100 1.12 -12.04 5.49
CA LEU A 100 0.63 -13.04 6.44
C LEU A 100 -0.65 -12.56 7.13
N ALA A 101 -0.67 -11.31 7.56
CA ALA A 101 -1.87 -10.71 8.15
C ALA A 101 -3.05 -10.75 7.15
N VAL A 102 -2.78 -10.54 5.86
CA VAL A 102 -3.79 -10.64 4.80
C VAL A 102 -4.38 -12.04 4.66
N ALA A 103 -3.57 -13.10 4.74
CA ALA A 103 -4.07 -14.48 4.68
C ALA A 103 -5.00 -14.82 5.86
N LEU A 104 -4.80 -14.17 7.01
CA LEU A 104 -5.54 -14.45 8.22
C LEU A 104 -6.84 -13.64 8.34
N ILE A 105 -7.06 -12.64 7.48
CA ILE A 105 -8.27 -11.79 7.50
C ILE A 105 -9.58 -12.61 7.57
N PRO A 106 -9.78 -13.68 6.77
CA PRO A 106 -11.06 -14.40 6.76
C PRO A 106 -11.44 -14.98 8.13
N TYR A 107 -10.45 -15.35 8.95
CA TYR A 107 -10.66 -15.87 10.30
C TYR A 107 -11.15 -14.79 11.28
N PHE A 108 -10.78 -13.52 11.07
CA PHE A 108 -11.18 -12.40 11.93
C PHE A 108 -12.42 -11.66 11.43
N ALA A 109 -12.60 -11.57 10.11
CA ALA A 109 -13.72 -10.86 9.50
C ALA A 109 -14.96 -11.74 9.31
N GLN A 110 -14.83 -13.06 9.42
CA GLN A 110 -15.90 -14.04 9.20
C GLN A 110 -16.80 -13.70 7.99
N PRO A 111 -16.20 -13.47 6.81
CA PRO A 111 -16.96 -12.97 5.67
C PRO A 111 -18.00 -13.98 5.22
N ALA A 112 -19.21 -13.51 4.94
CA ALA A 112 -20.30 -14.35 4.43
C ALA A 112 -20.00 -14.93 3.03
N GLN A 113 -19.09 -14.31 2.27
CA GLN A 113 -18.67 -14.76 0.95
C GLN A 113 -17.14 -14.87 0.85
N TRP A 114 -16.68 -15.96 0.23
CA TRP A 114 -15.28 -16.27 -0.03
C TRP A 114 -14.51 -15.18 -0.80
N TRP A 115 -15.20 -14.33 -1.57
CA TRP A 115 -14.59 -13.31 -2.44
C TRP A 115 -14.47 -11.93 -1.79
N THR A 116 -15.18 -11.67 -0.70
CA THR A 116 -15.18 -10.35 -0.06
C THR A 116 -13.77 -9.97 0.40
N ALA A 117 -13.06 -10.88 1.07
CA ALA A 117 -11.69 -10.63 1.53
C ALA A 117 -10.71 -10.32 0.38
N PRO A 118 -10.57 -11.16 -0.67
CA PRO A 118 -9.60 -10.88 -1.73
C PRO A 118 -9.95 -9.64 -2.55
N VAL A 119 -11.23 -9.38 -2.85
CA VAL A 119 -11.65 -8.17 -3.60
C VAL A 119 -11.30 -6.91 -2.84
N SER A 120 -11.57 -6.88 -1.54
CA SER A 120 -11.23 -5.73 -0.69
C SER A 120 -9.74 -5.53 -0.60
N VAL A 121 -8.95 -6.60 -0.42
CA VAL A 121 -7.47 -6.52 -0.40
C VAL A 121 -6.94 -5.92 -1.71
N VAL A 122 -7.40 -6.44 -2.85
CA VAL A 122 -6.97 -5.96 -4.18
C VAL A 122 -7.36 -4.50 -4.39
N SER A 123 -8.62 -4.15 -4.15
CA SER A 123 -9.11 -2.77 -4.34
C SER A 123 -8.29 -1.77 -3.53
N SER A 124 -7.96 -2.13 -2.29
CA SER A 124 -7.28 -1.25 -1.35
C SER A 124 -5.80 -1.12 -1.63
N LEU A 125 -5.11 -2.22 -1.94
CA LEU A 125 -3.72 -2.16 -2.36
C LEU A 125 -3.58 -1.40 -3.68
N THR A 126 -4.49 -1.65 -4.63
CA THR A 126 -4.47 -0.96 -5.92
C THR A 126 -4.70 0.54 -5.75
N GLY A 127 -5.68 0.94 -4.92
CA GLY A 127 -5.93 2.35 -4.62
C GLY A 127 -4.74 3.03 -3.95
N LEU A 128 -4.10 2.38 -2.99
CA LEU A 128 -2.92 2.90 -2.30
C LEU A 128 -1.75 3.09 -3.28
N VAL A 129 -1.54 2.11 -4.15
CA VAL A 129 -0.49 2.15 -5.18
C VAL A 129 -0.75 3.23 -6.22
N LEU A 130 -1.98 3.33 -6.73
CA LEU A 130 -2.36 4.37 -7.67
C LEU A 130 -2.13 5.75 -7.08
N LEU A 131 -2.53 5.97 -5.82
CA LEU A 131 -2.34 7.24 -5.15
C LEU A 131 -0.85 7.59 -4.99
N LEU A 132 -0.01 6.61 -4.65
CA LEU A 132 1.43 6.81 -4.55
C LEU A 132 2.07 7.13 -5.90
N LEU A 133 1.69 6.43 -6.96
CA LEU A 133 2.17 6.70 -8.31
C LEU A 133 1.72 8.08 -8.82
N LEU A 134 0.47 8.47 -8.54
CA LEU A 134 -0.07 9.78 -8.88
C LEU A 134 0.71 10.90 -8.17
N MET A 135 1.05 10.71 -6.89
CA MET A 135 1.87 11.68 -6.17
C MET A 135 3.31 11.73 -6.67
N GLU A 136 3.91 10.60 -7.02
CA GLU A 136 5.27 10.55 -7.54
C GLU A 136 5.37 11.26 -8.90
N THR A 137 4.40 11.04 -9.79
CA THR A 137 4.31 11.74 -11.07
C THR A 137 4.01 13.23 -10.90
N ALA A 138 3.11 13.61 -9.99
CA ALA A 138 2.83 15.01 -9.67
C ALA A 138 4.07 15.73 -9.09
N ALA A 139 4.82 15.07 -8.20
CA ALA A 139 6.05 15.60 -7.62
C ALA A 139 7.19 15.72 -8.66
N ALA A 140 7.28 14.78 -9.60
CA ALA A 140 8.22 14.84 -10.72
C ALA A 140 7.89 16.00 -11.68
N GLY A 141 6.61 16.20 -12.00
CA GLY A 141 6.13 17.33 -12.80
C GLY A 141 6.38 18.68 -12.11
N ALA A 142 6.11 18.78 -10.80
CA ALA A 142 6.37 19.97 -10.00
C ALA A 142 7.88 20.27 -9.89
N SER A 143 8.73 19.26 -9.73
CA SER A 143 10.20 19.44 -9.69
C SER A 143 10.75 19.98 -11.01
N GLY A 144 10.18 19.56 -12.16
CA GLY A 144 10.51 20.11 -13.47
C GLY A 144 10.12 21.59 -13.61
N ALA A 145 8.93 21.96 -13.15
CA ALA A 145 8.44 23.34 -13.16
C ALA A 145 9.25 24.26 -12.23
N ILE A 146 9.57 23.79 -11.02
CA ILE A 146 10.40 24.53 -10.04
C ILE A 146 11.83 24.73 -10.55
N LYS A 147 12.42 23.72 -11.19
CA LYS A 147 13.76 23.84 -11.82
C LYS A 147 13.76 24.83 -13.00
N LYS A 148 12.65 24.91 -13.75
CA LYS A 148 12.47 25.86 -14.86
C LYS A 148 12.30 27.31 -14.35
N LEU A 149 11.54 27.51 -13.27
CA LEU A 149 11.38 28.81 -12.62
C LEU A 149 12.68 29.32 -11.98
N ARG A 150 13.45 28.43 -11.33
CA ARG A 150 14.75 28.77 -10.74
C ARG A 150 15.82 29.13 -11.78
N ARG A 151 15.72 28.61 -13.02
CA ARG A 151 16.60 28.97 -14.15
C ARG A 151 16.17 30.22 -14.90
N GLY A 152 14.91 30.65 -14.79
CA GLY A 152 14.39 31.85 -15.44
C GLY A 152 14.50 33.13 -14.60
N GLY A 153 15.07 33.06 -13.39
CA GLY A 153 14.97 34.12 -12.38
C GLY A 153 16.26 34.81 -11.97
N THR A 154 17.35 34.74 -12.75
CA THR A 154 18.54 35.57 -12.49
C THR A 154 18.79 36.48 -13.70
N PRO A 155 18.28 37.72 -13.72
CA PRO A 155 18.96 38.75 -14.49
C PRO A 155 20.38 38.85 -13.91
N ALA A 156 21.39 38.76 -14.79
CA ALA A 156 22.76 39.02 -14.41
C ALA A 156 22.82 40.37 -13.68
N PRO A 157 23.59 40.51 -12.59
CA PRO A 157 23.83 41.83 -12.04
C PRO A 157 24.44 42.66 -13.18
N GLU A 158 23.70 43.69 -13.61
CA GLU A 158 24.24 44.75 -14.46
C GLU A 158 25.58 45.14 -13.86
N GLN A 159 26.64 44.91 -14.61
CA GLN A 159 27.96 45.43 -14.29
C GLN A 159 27.81 46.95 -14.32
N PHE A 160 27.56 47.53 -13.13
CA PHE A 160 27.57 48.96 -12.91
C PHE A 160 28.98 49.44 -13.25
N ASN A 161 29.11 50.00 -14.44
CA ASN A 161 30.35 50.58 -14.94
C ASN A 161 30.59 51.90 -14.21
N GLU A 162 31.15 51.80 -13.00
CA GLU A 162 31.72 52.94 -12.30
C GLU A 162 33.15 53.19 -12.78
N GLY A 163 33.27 54.24 -13.59
CA GLY A 163 34.44 55.12 -13.54
C GLY A 163 35.56 54.87 -14.55
N ALA A 164 35.72 55.86 -15.43
CA ALA A 164 36.95 56.63 -15.71
C ALA A 164 37.24 56.78 -17.21
#